data_AF-A0A2D8MIR1-F1
#
_entry.id   AF-A0A2D8MIR1-F1
#
_cell.length_a   1.000
_cell.length_b   1.000
_cell.length_c   1.000
_cell.angle_alpha   90.00
_cell.angle_beta   90.00
_cell.angle_gamma   90.00
#
_symmetry.space_group_name_H-M   'P 1'
#
loop_
_entity.id
_entity.type
_entity.pdbx_description
1 polymer ?
#
loop_
_entity_poly.entity_id
_entity_poly.type
_entity_poly.pdbx_seq_one_letter_code
_entity_poly.pdbx_strand_id
1 'polypeptide(L)'
;MIVDLTNGCTFAFPPRLAQELETATDKDLAAVEILGAGYGLHWETLDADLSVPGLLAGLFGTKAYMARRAGQATSPAKAAAARANGAKGGPPKRQA
;
A
#
# COMPACT_ATOMS: atom_id res chain seq x y z
N MET A 1 3.12 3.56 13.10
CA MET A 1 3.72 2.29 13.52
C MET A 1 5.22 2.43 13.45
N ILE A 2 5.90 1.93 14.47
CA ILE A 2 7.34 1.96 14.62
C ILE A 2 7.81 0.51 14.58
N VAL A 3 8.81 0.23 13.76
CA VAL A 3 9.42 -1.09 13.60
C VAL A 3 10.90 -0.93 13.93
N ASP A 4 11.33 -1.57 15.01
CA ASP A 4 12.74 -1.64 15.38
C ASP A 4 13.39 -2.82 14.67
N LEU A 5 14.42 -2.53 13.87
CA LEU A 5 15.13 -3.52 13.08
C LEU A 5 16.33 -4.06 13.87
N THR A 6 16.70 -5.31 13.59
CA THR A 6 17.80 -5.99 14.27
C THR A 6 19.18 -5.37 14.01
N ASN A 7 19.31 -4.52 12.99
CA ASN A 7 20.51 -3.74 12.70
C ASN A 7 20.60 -2.42 13.50
N GLY A 8 19.68 -2.17 14.43
CA GLY A 8 19.63 -0.96 15.26
C GLY A 8 18.96 0.24 14.59
N CYS A 9 18.49 0.12 13.35
CA CYS A 9 17.69 1.14 12.70
C CYS A 9 16.22 1.05 13.13
N THR A 10 15.54 2.18 13.11
CA THR A 10 14.09 2.24 13.29
C THR A 10 13.44 2.69 11.99
N PHE A 11 12.39 1.98 11.59
CA PHE A 11 11.53 2.36 10.47
C PHE A 11 10.15 2.74 10.98
N ALA A 12 9.67 3.92 10.60
CA ALA A 12 8.35 4.40 10.98
C ALA A 12 7.49 4.65 9.74
N PHE A 13 6.23 4.20 9.79
CA PHE A 13 5.26 4.45 8.74
C PHE A 13 3.85 4.66 9.31
N PRO A 14 3.01 5.45 8.62
CA PRO A 14 1.59 5.57 8.94
C PRO A 14 0.81 4.32 8.48
N PRO A 15 0.20 3.53 9.38
CA PRO A 15 -0.48 2.28 9.02
C PRO A 15 -1.61 2.47 8.01
N ARG A 16 -2.30 3.61 8.05
CA ARG A 16 -3.42 3.92 7.13
C ARG A 16 -3.03 4.04 5.65
N LEU A 17 -1.73 4.05 5.33
CA LEU A 17 -1.26 3.95 3.95
C LEU A 17 -1.22 2.49 3.47
N ALA A 18 -1.05 1.54 4.37
CA ALA A 18 -1.03 0.12 4.07
C ALA A 18 -2.44 -0.39 3.76
N GLN A 19 -2.53 -1.21 2.73
CA GLN A 19 -3.72 -1.95 2.36
C GLN A 19 -4.16 -2.84 3.52
N GLU A 20 -5.46 -2.92 3.75
CA GLU A 20 -6.13 -3.63 4.87
C GLU A 20 -5.96 -2.97 6.25
N LEU A 21 -5.17 -1.90 6.36
CA LEU A 21 -4.97 -1.14 7.62
C LEU A 21 -5.55 0.29 7.58
N GLU A 22 -6.30 0.66 6.54
CA GLU A 22 -6.78 2.04 6.33
C GLU A 22 -7.66 2.54 7.47
N THR A 23 -8.53 1.66 7.95
CA THR A 23 -9.54 1.93 8.99
C THR A 23 -9.23 1.24 10.31
N ALA A 24 -8.09 0.55 10.42
CA ALA A 24 -7.70 -0.15 11.64
C ALA A 24 -7.66 0.81 12.84
N THR A 25 -8.19 0.35 13.97
CA THR A 25 -8.11 1.08 15.23
C THR A 25 -6.76 0.85 15.89
N ASP A 26 -6.41 1.67 16.88
CA ASP A 26 -5.16 1.48 17.63
C ASP A 26 -5.13 0.11 18.34
N LYS A 27 -6.30 -0.39 18.75
CA LYS A 27 -6.44 -1.72 19.35
C LYS A 27 -6.15 -2.83 18.34
N ASP A 28 -6.66 -2.71 17.11
CA ASP A 28 -6.40 -3.70 16.06
C ASP A 28 -4.91 -3.68 15.69
N LEU A 29 -4.34 -2.48 15.53
CA LEU A 29 -2.93 -2.32 15.19
C LEU A 29 -1.98 -2.87 16.27
N ALA A 30 -2.36 -2.79 17.55
CA ALA A 30 -1.58 -3.32 18.66
C ALA A 30 -1.51 -4.85 18.68
N ALA A 31 -2.40 -5.56 17.97
CA ALA A 31 -2.41 -7.01 17.88
C ALA A 31 -1.45 -7.57 16.80
N VAL A 32 -0.42 -6.79 16.44
CA VAL A 32 0.56 -7.20 15.42
C VAL A 32 1.40 -8.38 15.91
N GLU A 33 1.61 -9.34 15.03
CA GLU A 33 2.52 -10.47 15.21
C GLU A 33 3.68 -10.39 14.21
N ILE A 34 4.87 -10.78 14.64
CA ILE A 34 6.05 -10.84 13.78
C ILE A 34 6.20 -12.27 13.26
N LEU A 35 6.10 -12.45 11.95
CA LEU A 35 6.21 -13.75 11.29
C LEU A 35 7.42 -13.84 10.36
N GLY A 36 7.68 -15.05 9.85
CA GLY A 36 8.67 -15.30 8.80
C GLY A 36 10.07 -14.81 9.17
N ALA A 37 10.57 -15.19 10.36
CA ALA A 37 11.89 -14.81 10.86
C ALA A 37 12.15 -13.28 10.97
N GLY A 38 11.09 -12.47 11.11
CA GLY A 38 11.20 -11.01 11.25
C GLY A 38 10.88 -10.22 9.98
N TYR A 39 10.53 -10.90 8.88
CA TYR A 39 10.23 -10.23 7.61
C TYR A 39 8.75 -9.92 7.39
N GLY A 40 7.85 -10.51 8.18
CA GLY A 40 6.41 -10.31 8.08
C GLY A 40 5.83 -9.63 9.32
N LEU A 41 4.91 -8.69 9.11
CA LEU A 41 4.00 -8.17 10.11
C LEU A 41 2.60 -8.69 9.78
N HIS A 42 1.96 -9.33 10.75
CA HIS A 42 0.69 -10.01 10.57
C HIS A 42 -0.35 -9.52 11.58
N TRP A 43 -1.60 -9.39 11.14
CA TRP A 43 -2.75 -9.10 11.99
C TRP A 43 -3.86 -10.10 11.70
N GLU A 44 -4.00 -11.12 12.56
CA GLU A 44 -4.99 -12.20 12.41
C GLU A 44 -6.41 -11.65 12.28
N THR A 45 -6.78 -10.67 13.11
CA THR A 45 -8.15 -10.11 13.13
C THR A 45 -8.46 -9.23 11.92
N LEU A 46 -7.44 -8.68 11.27
CA LEU A 46 -7.60 -7.85 10.08
C LEU A 46 -7.37 -8.64 8.78
N ASP A 47 -6.96 -9.90 8.87
CA ASP A 47 -6.50 -10.72 7.74
C ASP A 47 -5.45 -9.97 6.89
N ALA A 48 -4.51 -9.30 7.57
CA ALA A 48 -3.55 -8.41 6.95
C ALA A 48 -2.12 -8.91 7.13
N ASP A 49 -1.41 -9.04 6.02
CA ASP A 49 0.01 -9.40 5.96
C ASP A 49 0.82 -8.33 5.25
N LEU A 50 1.85 -7.82 5.92
CA LEU A 50 2.78 -6.84 5.36
C LEU A 50 4.22 -7.37 5.39
N SER A 51 4.93 -7.19 4.29
CA SER A 51 6.37 -7.48 4.22
C SER A 51 7.17 -6.27 4.69
N VAL A 52 8.08 -6.46 5.66
CA VAL A 52 9.02 -5.42 6.11
C VAL A 52 9.90 -4.91 4.95
N PRO A 53 10.56 -5.78 4.14
CA PRO A 53 11.24 -5.34 2.92
C PRO A 53 10.34 -4.59 1.93
N GLY A 54 9.08 -5.02 1.78
CA GLY A 54 8.10 -4.36 0.92
C GLY A 54 7.81 -2.93 1.38
N LEU A 55 7.55 -2.74 2.67
CA LEU A 55 7.30 -1.42 3.27
C LEU A 55 8.51 -0.49 3.13
N LEU A 56 9.73 -1.00 3.34
CA LEU A 56 10.97 -0.24 3.13
C LEU A 56 11.14 0.20 1.67
N ALA A 57 10.67 -0.61 0.72
CA ALA A 57 10.64 -0.28 -0.71
C ALA A 57 9.44 0.62 -1.11
N GLY A 58 8.62 1.06 -0.15
CA GLY A 58 7.43 1.88 -0.40
C GLY A 58 6.23 1.12 -0.96
N LEU A 59 6.22 -0.22 -0.84
CA LEU A 59 5.12 -1.07 -1.27
C LEU A 59 4.13 -1.26 -0.11
N PHE A 60 3.08 -0.45 -0.11
CA PHE A 60 2.03 -0.44 0.91
C PHE A 60 0.81 -1.32 0.56
N GLY A 61 0.92 -2.19 -0.43
CA GLY A 61 -0.18 -3.07 -0.83
C GLY A 61 0.06 -3.67 -2.20
N THR A 62 -0.96 -4.34 -2.73
CA THR A 62 -0.89 -4.91 -4.07
C THR A 62 -0.71 -3.83 -5.14
N LYS A 63 -0.08 -4.17 -6.27
CA LYS A 63 0.10 -3.24 -7.40
C LYS A 63 -1.25 -2.65 -7.86
N ALA A 64 -2.29 -3.47 -7.92
CA ALA A 64 -3.64 -3.05 -8.30
C ALA A 64 -4.22 -2.03 -7.31
N TYR A 65 -4.11 -2.32 -6.00
CA TYR A 65 -4.54 -1.42 -4.94
C TYR A 65 -3.82 -0.07 -5.01
N MET A 66 -2.49 -0.07 -5.10
CA MET A 66 -1.72 1.16 -5.13
C MET A 66 -1.98 1.98 -6.40
N ALA A 67 -2.12 1.32 -7.56
CA ALA A 67 -2.49 1.99 -8.80
C ALA A 67 -3.87 2.66 -8.71
N ARG A 68 -4.84 1.99 -8.09
CA ARG A 68 -6.16 2.57 -7.80
C ARG A 68 -6.04 3.81 -6.92
N ARG A 69 -5.29 3.74 -5.81
CA ARG A 69 -5.13 4.84 -4.85
C ARG A 69 -4.42 6.05 -5.47
N ALA A 70 -3.34 5.84 -6.23
CA ALA A 70 -2.69 6.90 -7.00
C ALA A 70 -3.63 7.51 -8.07
N GLY A 71 -4.54 6.69 -8.60
CA GLY A 71 -5.59 7.07 -9.52
C GLY A 71 -6.72 7.91 -8.91
N GLN A 72 -6.90 7.96 -7.60
CA GLN A 72 -8.06 8.61 -6.97
C GLN A 72 -7.98 10.14 -6.91
N ALA A 73 -6.79 10.73 -6.76
CA ALA A 73 -6.66 12.18 -6.66
C ALA A 73 -7.21 12.86 -7.92
N THR A 74 -8.18 13.75 -7.81
CA THR A 74 -8.74 14.51 -8.93
C THR A 74 -8.13 15.91 -8.95
N SER A 75 -7.69 16.36 -10.13
CA SER A 75 -7.21 17.73 -10.32
C SER A 75 -7.54 18.20 -11.74
N PRO A 76 -7.65 19.52 -11.99
CA PRO A 76 -7.87 20.04 -13.33
C PRO A 76 -6.79 19.56 -14.32
N ALA A 77 -5.53 19.52 -13.87
CA ALA A 77 -4.40 19.02 -14.66
C ALA A 77 -4.57 17.53 -15.00
N LYS A 78 -4.97 16.70 -14.03
CA LYS A 78 -5.22 15.27 -14.28
C LYS A 78 -6.40 15.04 -15.21
N ALA A 79 -7.47 15.82 -15.06
CA ALA A 79 -8.62 15.78 -15.96
C ALA A 79 -8.22 16.17 -17.40
N ALA A 80 -7.42 17.22 -17.56
CA ALA A 80 -6.89 17.62 -18.87
C ALA A 80 -6.02 16.52 -19.50
N ALA A 81 -5.10 15.93 -18.72
CA ALA A 81 -4.27 14.82 -19.16
C ALA A 81 -5.10 13.59 -19.55
N ALA A 82 -6.13 13.24 -18.76
CA ALA A 82 -7.02 12.12 -19.06
C ALA A 82 -7.79 12.33 -20.38
N ARG A 83 -8.31 13.55 -20.64
CA ARG A 83 -8.97 13.89 -21.92
C ARG A 83 -7.98 13.77 -23.08
N ALA A 84 -6.77 14.31 -22.93
CA ALA A 84 -5.72 14.22 -23.94
C ALA A 84 -5.29 12.77 -24.24
N ASN A 85 -5.24 11.91 -23.21
CA ASN A 85 -4.93 10.49 -23.37
C ASN A 85 -6.10 9.72 -24.01
N GLY A 86 -7.34 10.06 -23.67
CA GLY A 86 -8.54 9.48 -24.29
C GLY A 86 -8.62 9.75 -25.80
N ALA A 87 -8.22 10.94 -26.24
CA ALA A 87 -8.14 11.30 -27.66
C ALA A 87 -7.14 10.45 -28.46
N LYS A 88 -6.19 9.77 -27.80
CA LYS A 88 -5.18 8.90 -28.42
C LYS A 88 -5.61 7.43 -28.58
N GLY A 89 -6.88 7.10 -28.36
CA GLY A 89 -7.44 5.77 -28.67
C GLY A 89 -7.52 4.78 -27.50
N GLY A 90 -7.26 5.23 -26.27
CA GLY A 90 -7.35 4.38 -25.08
C GLY A 90 -6.28 3.28 -25.02
N PRO A 91 -6.28 2.44 -23.96
CA PRO A 91 -5.36 1.32 -23.89
C PRO A 91 -5.65 0.32 -25.02
N PRO A 92 -4.61 -0.35 -25.57
CA PRO A 92 -4.80 -1.35 -26.61
C PRO A 92 -5.79 -2.43 -26.14
N LYS A 93 -6.75 -2.77 -27.00
CA LYS A 93 -7.66 -3.89 -26.74
C LYS A 93 -6.81 -5.16 -26.59
N ARG A 94 -7.05 -5.95 -25.54
CA ARG A 94 -6.44 -7.29 -25.45
C ARG A 94 -6.85 -8.07 -26.70
N GLN A 95 -5.88 -8.54 -27.46
CA GLN A 95 -6.13 -9.50 -28.52
C GLN A 95 -6.52 -10.82 -27.83
N ALA A 96 -7.62 -11.41 -28.29
CA ALA A 96 -8.12 -12.70 -27.82
C ALA A 96 -7.20 -13.84 -28.26
#